data_AF-A0A5N8W844-F1
#
_entry.id   AF-A0A5N8W844-F1
#
_cell.length_a   1.000
_cell.length_b   1.000
_cell.length_c   1.000
_cell.angle_alpha   90.00
_cell.angle_beta   90.00
_cell.angle_gamma   90.00
#
_symmetry.space_group_name_H-M   'P 1'
#
loop_
_entity.id
_entity.type
_entity.pdbx_description
1 polymer ?
#
loop_
_entity_poly.entity_id
_entity_poly.type
_entity_poly.pdbx_seq_one_letter_code
_entity_poly.pdbx_strand_id
1 'polypeptide(L)'
;MERITEDQIARLVTFVYARISDADSLQEEGARRMVTALRVMADKQVAAVRYYRASPSDGTGAVEVHAIASWNLLVSVAHIWRDHSEFPADAAMETFEFDAEDPLRPAP
;
A
#
# COMPACT_ATOMS: atom_id res chain seq x y z
N MET A 1 -8.43 -14.38 -10.25
CA MET A 1 -8.51 -13.54 -9.03
C MET A 1 -9.55 -12.47 -9.29
N GLU A 2 -10.46 -12.21 -8.36
CA GLU A 2 -11.37 -11.05 -8.48
C GLU A 2 -10.53 -9.76 -8.38
N ARG A 3 -10.77 -8.78 -9.25
CA ARG A 3 -10.03 -7.52 -9.20
C ARG A 3 -10.49 -6.69 -8.00
N ILE A 4 -9.54 -6.04 -7.32
CA ILE A 4 -9.83 -5.11 -6.21
C ILE A 4 -10.90 -4.09 -6.64
N THR A 5 -11.90 -3.91 -5.79
CA THR A 5 -12.98 -2.93 -5.97
C THR A 5 -12.55 -1.51 -5.59
N GLU A 6 -13.18 -0.48 -6.17
CA GLU A 6 -12.87 0.91 -5.79
C GLU A 6 -13.17 1.20 -4.32
N ASP A 7 -14.20 0.55 -3.75
CA ASP A 7 -14.54 0.68 -2.33
C ASP A 7 -13.43 0.14 -1.42
N GLN A 8 -12.83 -1.00 -1.79
CA GLN A 8 -11.66 -1.55 -1.09
C GLN A 8 -10.45 -0.59 -1.18
N ILE A 9 -10.22 0.01 -2.35
CA ILE A 9 -9.16 1.02 -2.54
C ILE A 9 -9.44 2.24 -1.64
N ALA A 10 -10.66 2.78 -1.66
CA ALA A 10 -11.02 3.97 -0.88
C ALA A 10 -10.88 3.74 0.63
N ARG A 11 -11.27 2.57 1.13
CA ARG A 11 -11.08 2.19 2.54
C ARG A 11 -9.60 2.09 2.90
N LEU A 12 -8.78 1.41 2.08
CA LEU A 12 -7.35 1.28 2.33
C LEU A 12 -6.64 2.64 2.32
N VAL A 13 -6.96 3.51 1.35
CA VAL A 13 -6.44 4.87 1.25
C VAL A 13 -6.71 5.65 2.54
N THR A 14 -7.92 5.53 3.10
CA THR A 14 -8.27 6.20 4.36
C THR A 14 -7.36 5.75 5.50
N PHE A 15 -7.10 4.44 5.63
CA PHE A 15 -6.21 3.93 6.68
C PHE A 15 -4.75 4.34 6.47
N VAL A 16 -4.26 4.35 5.23
CA VAL A 16 -2.90 4.79 4.90
C VAL A 16 -2.70 6.26 5.27
N TYR A 17 -3.62 7.13 4.87
CA TYR A 17 -3.51 8.56 5.16
C TYR A 17 -3.74 8.90 6.63
N ALA A 18 -4.45 8.06 7.38
CA ALA A 18 -4.51 8.19 8.84
C ALA A 18 -3.15 7.92 9.52
N ARG A 19 -2.23 7.18 8.88
CA ARG A 19 -0.87 6.93 9.40
C ARG A 19 0.15 7.97 8.98
N ILE A 20 -0.05 8.56 7.82
CA ILE A 20 0.83 9.62 7.33
C ILE A 20 0.34 10.94 7.94
N SER A 21 1.06 11.42 8.97
CA SER A 21 0.74 12.67 9.67
C SER A 21 0.51 13.84 8.71
N ASP A 22 -0.18 14.90 9.17
CA ASP A 22 -0.38 16.05 8.30
C ASP A 22 0.91 16.88 8.17
N ALA A 23 1.45 16.98 6.95
CA ALA A 23 2.73 17.66 6.68
C ALA A 23 2.69 19.12 7.17
N ASP A 24 1.53 19.77 7.03
CA ASP A 24 1.31 21.17 7.39
C ASP A 24 1.23 21.39 8.91
N SER A 25 0.99 20.31 9.68
CA SER A 25 0.99 20.35 11.15
C SER A 25 2.39 20.23 11.77
N LEU A 26 3.41 19.88 10.97
CA LEU A 26 4.77 19.67 11.45
C LEU A 26 5.60 20.96 11.42
N GLN A 27 6.17 21.31 12.57
CA GLN A 27 7.04 22.48 12.75
C GLN A 27 8.45 22.24 12.21
N GLU A 28 8.92 20.99 12.24
CA GLU A 28 10.26 20.62 11.80
C GLU A 28 10.29 20.36 10.28
N GLU A 29 11.14 21.08 9.56
CA GLU A 29 11.27 20.99 8.10
C GLU A 29 11.70 19.58 7.63
N GLY A 30 12.56 18.89 8.39
CA GLY A 30 12.95 17.52 8.10
C GLY A 30 11.76 16.56 8.17
N ALA A 31 10.96 16.67 9.22
CA ALA A 31 9.75 15.87 9.41
C ALA A 31 8.70 16.17 8.31
N ARG A 32 8.52 17.44 7.95
CA ARG A 32 7.62 17.84 6.85
C ARG A 32 8.02 17.21 5.52
N ARG A 33 9.30 17.25 5.15
CA ARG A 33 9.80 16.63 3.91
C ARG A 33 9.57 15.12 3.90
N MET A 34 9.82 14.46 5.02
CA MET A 34 9.59 13.01 5.15
C MET A 34 8.11 12.68 4.94
N VAL A 35 7.20 13.40 5.61
CA VAL A 35 5.76 13.20 5.44
C VAL A 35 5.31 13.46 4.00
N THR A 36 5.78 14.54 3.37
CA THR A 36 5.48 14.81 1.96
C THR A 36 5.96 13.69 1.05
N ALA A 37 7.17 13.15 1.29
CA ALA A 37 7.69 12.02 0.53
C ALA A 37 6.83 10.76 0.72
N LEU A 38 6.37 10.49 1.94
CA LEU A 38 5.48 9.37 2.24
C LEU A 38 4.12 9.51 1.55
N ARG A 39 3.53 10.72 1.53
CA ARG A 39 2.29 11.01 0.79
C ARG A 39 2.46 10.77 -0.70
N VAL A 40 3.52 11.30 -1.30
CA VAL A 40 3.84 11.10 -2.72
C VAL A 40 4.05 9.62 -3.05
N MET A 41 4.69 8.86 -2.16
CA MET A 41 4.85 7.41 -2.32
C MET A 41 3.49 6.72 -2.30
N ALA A 42 2.65 7.01 -1.30
CA ALA A 42 1.30 6.43 -1.18
C ALA A 42 0.45 6.74 -2.42
N ASP A 43 0.42 7.98 -2.90
CA ASP A 43 -0.31 8.38 -4.11
C ASP A 43 0.10 7.57 -5.34
N LYS A 44 1.41 7.33 -5.52
CA LYS A 44 1.92 6.52 -6.63
C LYS A 44 1.46 5.06 -6.54
N GLN A 45 1.46 4.48 -5.34
CA GLN A 45 0.97 3.11 -5.17
C GLN A 45 -0.54 3.01 -5.43
N VAL A 46 -1.32 3.98 -4.96
CA VAL A 46 -2.77 4.05 -5.23
C VAL A 46 -3.04 4.17 -6.72
N ALA A 47 -2.26 4.99 -7.43
CA ALA A 47 -2.36 5.14 -8.88
C ALA A 47 -2.07 3.82 -9.61
N ALA A 48 -1.05 3.05 -9.18
CA ALA A 48 -0.72 1.75 -9.77
C ALA A 48 -1.87 0.74 -9.62
N VAL A 49 -2.48 0.66 -8.44
CA VAL A 49 -3.64 -0.22 -8.18
C VAL A 49 -4.82 0.17 -9.05
N ARG A 50 -5.16 1.46 -9.12
CA ARG A 50 -6.26 1.97 -9.97
C ARG A 50 -6.00 1.71 -11.45
N TYR A 51 -4.75 1.86 -11.90
CA TYR A 51 -4.36 1.60 -13.27
C TYR A 51 -4.55 0.12 -13.64
N TYR A 52 -4.09 -0.82 -12.81
CA TYR A 52 -4.33 -2.25 -13.04
C TYR A 52 -5.81 -2.58 -13.08
N ARG A 53 -6.61 -2.03 -12.15
CA ARG A 53 -8.06 -2.21 -12.14
C ARG A 53 -8.72 -1.79 -13.46
N ALA A 54 -8.30 -0.65 -14.00
CA ALA A 54 -8.81 -0.10 -15.26
C ALA A 54 -8.21 -0.76 -16.52
N SER A 55 -7.15 -1.54 -16.39
CA SER A 55 -6.44 -2.15 -17.52
C SER A 55 -7.22 -3.32 -18.13
N PRO A 56 -7.12 -3.58 -19.44
CA PRO A 56 -7.69 -4.78 -20.07
C PRO A 56 -7.17 -6.07 -19.43
N SER A 57 -7.92 -7.16 -19.51
CA SER A 57 -7.55 -8.45 -18.89
C SER A 57 -6.44 -9.19 -19.64
N ASP A 58 -6.16 -8.83 -20.89
CA ASP A 58 -5.22 -9.52 -21.75
C ASP A 58 -3.85 -8.84 -21.71
N GLY A 59 -2.81 -9.56 -21.27
CA GLY A 59 -1.41 -9.13 -21.39
C GLY A 59 -0.84 -8.29 -20.25
N THR A 60 -1.49 -8.26 -19.08
CA THR A 60 -1.12 -7.35 -17.97
C THR A 60 -0.23 -7.95 -16.88
N GLY A 61 0.48 -9.06 -17.11
CA GLY A 61 1.22 -9.75 -16.04
C GLY A 61 2.17 -8.83 -15.25
N ALA A 62 2.92 -7.95 -15.91
CA ALA A 62 3.79 -6.99 -15.21
C ALA A 62 3.01 -5.90 -14.46
N VAL A 63 1.87 -5.47 -14.98
CA VAL A 63 0.99 -4.45 -14.37
C VAL A 63 0.28 -5.04 -13.14
N GLU A 64 -0.12 -6.31 -13.22
CA GLU A 64 -0.69 -7.09 -12.14
C GLU A 64 0.30 -7.25 -10.98
N VAL A 65 1.52 -7.71 -11.26
CA VAL A 65 2.56 -7.84 -10.23
C VAL A 65 2.85 -6.50 -9.57
N HIS A 66 2.93 -5.42 -10.36
CA HIS A 66 3.15 -4.09 -9.79
C HIS A 66 1.99 -3.65 -8.90
N ALA A 67 0.74 -3.85 -9.33
CA ALA A 67 -0.43 -3.49 -8.53
C ALA A 67 -0.56 -4.33 -7.25
N ILE A 68 -0.23 -5.62 -7.30
CA ILE A 68 -0.18 -6.50 -6.12
C ILE A 68 0.86 -5.98 -5.13
N ALA A 69 2.08 -5.68 -5.59
CA ALA A 69 3.14 -5.14 -4.74
C ALA A 69 2.75 -3.78 -4.14
N SER A 70 2.19 -2.88 -4.94
CA SER A 70 1.69 -1.58 -4.50
C SER A 70 0.59 -1.71 -3.45
N TRP A 71 -0.34 -2.63 -3.64
CA TRP A 71 -1.41 -2.92 -2.70
C TRP A 71 -0.85 -3.42 -1.36
N ASN A 72 0.05 -4.40 -1.39
CA ASN A 72 0.67 -4.95 -0.19
C ASN A 72 1.49 -3.90 0.59
N LEU A 73 2.17 -3.00 -0.12
CA LEU A 73 2.86 -1.88 0.51
C LEU A 73 1.89 -0.94 1.23
N LEU A 74 0.75 -0.63 0.62
CA LEU A 74 -0.29 0.20 1.25
C LEU A 74 -0.89 -0.48 2.49
N VAL A 75 -1.19 -1.79 2.42
CA VAL A 75 -1.64 -2.60 3.56
C VAL A 75 -0.63 -2.56 4.71
N SER A 76 0.67 -2.64 4.37
CA SER A 76 1.77 -2.56 5.34
C SER A 76 1.84 -1.17 6.00
N VAL A 77 1.77 -0.08 5.22
CA VAL A 77 1.79 1.29 5.74
C VAL A 77 0.61 1.55 6.69
N ALA A 78 -0.57 1.04 6.35
CA ALA A 78 -1.77 1.20 7.17
C ALA A 78 -1.78 0.34 8.45
N HIS A 79 -0.78 -0.56 8.63
CA HIS A 79 -0.75 -1.57 9.69
C HIS A 79 -2.08 -2.33 9.83
N ILE A 80 -2.72 -2.65 8.70
CA ILE A 80 -4.05 -3.27 8.67
C ILE A 80 -4.12 -4.53 9.55
N TRP A 81 -3.08 -5.36 9.49
CA TRP A 81 -3.03 -6.63 10.18
C TRP A 81 -2.92 -6.49 11.71
N ARG A 82 -2.49 -5.31 12.19
CA ARG A 82 -2.41 -4.99 13.61
C ARG A 82 -3.67 -4.30 14.11
N ASP A 83 -4.18 -3.34 13.35
CA ASP A 83 -5.09 -2.32 13.86
C ASP A 83 -6.50 -2.39 13.23
N HIS A 84 -6.71 -3.21 12.19
CA HIS A 84 -7.96 -3.31 11.43
C HIS A 84 -8.30 -4.77 11.10
N SER A 85 -8.60 -5.58 12.12
CA SER A 85 -8.96 -7.00 11.95
C SER A 85 -10.28 -7.21 11.20
N GLU A 86 -11.08 -6.14 11.05
CA GLU A 86 -12.29 -6.08 10.21
C GLU A 86 -11.99 -5.89 8.72
N PHE A 87 -10.76 -5.57 8.35
CA PHE A 87 -10.34 -5.56 6.96
C PHE A 87 -10.17 -7.00 6.47
N PRO A 88 -10.51 -7.32 5.20
CA PRO A 88 -10.49 -8.71 4.74
C PRO A 88 -9.12 -9.35 4.99
N ALA A 89 -9.10 -10.53 5.64
CA ALA A 89 -7.87 -11.24 5.99
C ALA A 89 -7.09 -11.71 4.75
N ASP A 90 -7.80 -11.88 3.64
CA ASP A 90 -7.31 -12.17 2.30
C ASP A 90 -7.04 -10.90 1.48
N ALA A 91 -7.06 -9.71 2.10
CA ALA A 91 -6.84 -8.48 1.37
C ALA A 91 -5.45 -8.43 0.73
N ALA A 92 -4.41 -9.01 1.34
CA ALA A 92 -3.12 -9.14 0.66
C ALA A 92 -3.28 -10.04 -0.57
N MET A 93 -3.18 -9.46 -1.77
CA MET A 93 -3.41 -10.19 -3.03
C MET A 93 -2.39 -11.32 -3.25
N GLU A 94 -1.21 -11.18 -2.68
CA GLU A 94 -0.26 -12.25 -2.39
C GLU A 94 0.36 -11.92 -1.04
N THR A 95 0.29 -12.81 -0.08
CA THR A 95 1.29 -12.81 0.98
C THR A 95 2.61 -13.06 0.26
N PHE A 96 3.43 -12.04 0.04
CA PHE A 96 4.85 -12.29 -0.11
C PHE A 96 5.25 -12.91 1.22
N GLU A 97 5.21 -14.24 1.31
CA GLU A 97 5.95 -14.97 2.31
C GLU A 97 7.41 -14.60 2.05
N PHE A 98 7.85 -13.50 2.66
CA PHE A 98 9.25 -13.37 2.98
C PHE A 98 9.49 -14.51 3.96
N ASP A 99 10.04 -15.61 3.44
CA ASP A 99 10.56 -16.77 4.19
C ASP A 99 11.77 -16.36 5.07
N ALA A 100 11.76 -15.11 5.55
CA ALA A 100 12.74 -14.51 6.41
C ALA A 100 12.06 -14.30 7.75
N GLU A 101 12.56 -14.96 8.79
CA GLU A 101 12.14 -14.73 10.18
C GLU A 101 12.23 -13.23 10.60
N ASP A 102 12.96 -12.41 9.82
CA ASP A 102 13.04 -10.96 9.99
C ASP A 102 13.39 -10.28 8.64
N PRO A 103 12.40 -9.77 7.87
CA PRO A 103 12.62 -9.17 6.55
C PRO A 103 13.40 -7.84 6.58
N LEU A 104 13.76 -7.33 7.76
CA LEU A 104 14.57 -6.12 7.95
C LEU A 104 16.02 -6.44 8.38
N ARG A 105 16.39 -7.71 8.56
CA ARG A 105 17.79 -8.07 8.80
C ARG A 105 18.59 -7.98 7.51
N PRO A 106 19.72 -7.26 7.50
CA PRO A 106 20.65 -7.35 6.40
C PRO A 106 21.12 -8.80 6.27
N ALA A 107 21.06 -9.34 5.04
CA ALA A 107 21.65 -10.64 4.76
C ALA A 107 23.16 -10.60 5.10
N PRO A 108 23.73 -11.72 5.60
CA PRO A 108 25.13 -11.81 5.95
C PRO A 108 26.07 -11.51 4.76
#